data_AF-A0A9N9E097-F1
#
_entry.id   AF-A0A9N9E097-F1
#
_cell.length_a   1.000
_cell.length_b   1.000
_cell.length_c   1.000
_cell.angle_alpha   90.00
_cell.angle_beta   90.00
_cell.angle_gamma   90.00
#
_symmetry.space_group_name_H-M   'P 1'
#
loop_
_entity.id
_entity.type
_entity.pdbx_description
1 polymer ?
#
loop_
_entity_poly.entity_id
_entity_poly.type
_entity_poly.pdbx_seq_one_letter_code
_entity_poly.pdbx_strand_id
1 'polypeptide(L)'
;MSEEQNVVAETIKDTFKNVAKIADAASSFIPVLDAIAKLINEIVGIYEKSEFNKNMCSRFLDRVLMAECEIKRLKLIKKQYEGKFQEQEYYDSLQKFKTTLEKIKRFVDEFSNMKSINKAFRASDIKEKFESLAEEFDTAMRHLNFSMTIDFEEQRKLDRTLEVKILMFKIYY
;
A
#
# COMPACT_ATOMS: atom_id res chain seq x y z
N MET A 1 8.57 -29.20 47.51
CA MET A 1 9.37 -28.44 46.53
C MET A 1 8.92 -28.65 45.08
N SER A 2 7.95 -29.52 44.78
CA SER A 2 7.60 -29.91 43.39
C SER A 2 6.42 -29.15 42.75
N GLU A 3 5.45 -28.66 43.53
CA GLU A 3 4.23 -28.04 42.96
C GLU A 3 4.37 -26.54 42.66
N GLU A 4 4.97 -25.77 43.57
CA GLU A 4 5.19 -24.32 43.39
C GLU A 4 6.07 -23.99 42.17
N GLN A 5 7.13 -24.78 41.94
CA GLN A 5 8.00 -24.57 40.77
C GLN A 5 7.30 -24.87 39.44
N ASN A 6 6.34 -25.80 39.44
CA ASN A 6 5.61 -26.17 38.24
C ASN A 6 4.56 -25.10 37.87
N VAL A 7 3.87 -24.54 38.85
CA VAL A 7 2.92 -23.43 38.66
C VAL A 7 3.63 -22.17 38.12
N VAL A 8 4.82 -21.86 38.65
CA VAL A 8 5.62 -20.72 38.17
C VAL A 8 6.10 -20.94 36.72
N ALA A 9 6.54 -22.15 36.39
CA ALA A 9 6.98 -22.47 35.02
C ALA A 9 5.83 -22.39 34.00
N GLU A 10 4.62 -22.82 34.39
CA GLU A 10 3.43 -22.79 33.54
C GLU A 10 2.95 -21.35 33.31
N THR A 11 2.95 -20.54 34.37
CA THR A 11 2.62 -19.09 34.30
C THR A 11 3.61 -18.33 33.40
N ILE A 12 4.91 -18.61 33.52
CA ILE A 12 5.94 -18.01 32.65
C ILE A 12 5.71 -18.40 31.19
N LYS A 13 5.41 -19.68 30.93
CA LYS A 13 5.19 -20.19 29.57
C LYS A 13 3.96 -19.58 28.90
N ASP A 14 2.88 -19.39 29.65
CA ASP A 14 1.67 -18.73 29.15
C ASP A 14 1.88 -17.23 28.93
N THR A 15 2.62 -16.57 29.82
CA THR A 15 3.00 -15.17 29.64
C THR A 15 3.85 -14.99 28.37
N PHE A 16 4.85 -15.85 28.15
CA PHE A 16 5.67 -15.84 26.93
C PHE A 16 4.87 -16.15 25.67
N LYS A 17 3.95 -17.11 25.71
CA LYS A 17 3.04 -17.40 24.57
C LYS A 17 2.13 -16.23 24.25
N ASN A 18 1.64 -15.54 25.27
CA ASN A 18 0.76 -14.38 25.09
C ASN A 18 1.55 -13.18 24.55
N VAL A 19 2.76 -12.93 25.05
CA VAL A 19 3.68 -11.90 24.51
C VAL A 19 4.07 -12.21 23.06
N ALA A 20 4.37 -13.48 22.72
CA ALA A 20 4.67 -13.89 21.35
C ALA A 20 3.46 -13.74 20.41
N LYS A 21 2.25 -14.09 20.86
CA LYS A 21 1.01 -13.87 20.08
C LYS A 21 0.68 -12.39 19.90
N ILE A 22 0.92 -11.56 20.92
CA ILE A 22 0.73 -10.10 20.83
C ILE A 22 1.78 -9.51 19.89
N ALA A 23 3.03 -9.97 19.93
CA ALA A 23 4.08 -9.60 18.99
C ALA A 23 3.73 -10.04 17.55
N ASP A 24 3.24 -11.26 17.34
CA ASP A 24 2.82 -11.77 16.03
C ASP A 24 1.58 -11.04 15.47
N ALA A 25 0.64 -10.65 16.34
CA ALA A 25 -0.57 -9.92 15.94
C ALA A 25 -0.32 -8.42 15.71
N ALA A 26 0.59 -7.80 16.47
CA ALA A 26 0.99 -6.40 16.31
C ALA A 26 2.01 -6.17 15.19
N SER A 27 2.72 -7.22 14.72
CA SER A 27 3.75 -7.15 13.67
C SER A 27 3.23 -7.30 12.23
N SER A 28 1.92 -7.40 12.02
CA SER A 28 1.37 -7.77 10.71
C SER A 28 0.96 -6.54 9.89
N PHE A 29 1.95 -5.83 9.34
CA PHE A 29 1.76 -4.84 8.27
C PHE A 29 1.16 -5.47 6.99
N ILE A 30 1.27 -6.79 6.86
CA ILE A 30 0.77 -7.59 5.74
C ILE A 30 -0.76 -7.41 5.55
N PRO A 31 -1.62 -7.63 6.56
CA PRO A 31 -3.04 -7.29 6.53
C PRO A 31 -3.35 -5.89 6.00
N VAL A 32 -2.57 -4.88 6.37
CA VAL A 32 -2.77 -3.51 5.90
C VAL A 32 -2.42 -3.39 4.42
N LEU A 33 -1.30 -3.96 3.98
CA LEU A 33 -0.92 -4.01 2.57
C LEU A 33 -1.90 -4.82 1.71
N ASP A 34 -2.49 -5.89 2.25
CA ASP A 34 -3.53 -6.68 1.59
C ASP A 34 -4.84 -5.89 1.45
N ALA A 35 -5.24 -5.18 2.50
CA ALA A 35 -6.40 -4.30 2.44
C ALA A 35 -6.21 -3.16 1.42
N ILE A 36 -5.01 -2.57 1.38
CA ILE A 36 -4.66 -1.55 0.38
C ILE A 36 -4.72 -2.13 -1.04
N ALA A 37 -4.11 -3.29 -1.27
CA ALA A 37 -4.13 -3.95 -2.59
C ALA A 37 -5.56 -4.27 -3.04
N LYS A 38 -6.41 -4.73 -2.12
CA LYS A 38 -7.83 -4.97 -2.39
C LYS A 38 -8.56 -3.68 -2.77
N LEU A 39 -8.34 -2.58 -2.04
CA LEU A 39 -8.95 -1.28 -2.36
C LEU A 39 -8.53 -0.77 -3.73
N ILE A 40 -7.25 -0.92 -4.10
CA ILE A 40 -6.74 -0.56 -5.42
C ILE A 40 -7.47 -1.34 -6.51
N ASN A 41 -7.57 -2.67 -6.38
CA ASN A 41 -8.29 -3.51 -7.34
C ASN A 41 -9.77 -3.13 -7.47
N GLU A 42 -10.43 -2.80 -6.35
CA GLU A 42 -11.81 -2.34 -6.36
C GLU A 42 -11.96 -0.99 -7.10
N ILE A 43 -11.06 -0.03 -6.88
CA ILE A 43 -11.07 1.26 -7.58
C ILE A 43 -10.86 1.06 -9.10
N VAL A 44 -9.87 0.25 -9.48
CA VAL A 44 -9.61 -0.09 -10.90
C VAL A 44 -10.85 -0.75 -11.52
N GLY A 45 -11.47 -1.69 -10.83
CA GLY A 45 -12.68 -2.36 -11.32
C GLY A 45 -13.89 -1.44 -11.48
N ILE A 46 -14.01 -0.38 -10.66
CA ILE A 46 -15.07 0.64 -10.86
C ILE A 46 -14.77 1.44 -12.14
N TYR A 47 -13.51 1.78 -12.38
CA TYR A 47 -13.11 2.50 -13.60
C TYR A 47 -13.33 1.71 -14.87
N GLU A 48 -13.03 0.40 -14.87
CA GLU A 48 -13.24 -0.46 -16.05
C GLU A 48 -14.72 -0.63 -16.41
N LYS A 49 -15.62 -0.58 -15.42
CA LYS A 49 -17.06 -0.86 -15.60
C LYS A 49 -17.91 0.37 -15.90
N SER A 50 -17.39 1.58 -15.68
CA SER A 50 -18.16 2.82 -15.79
C SER A 50 -17.84 3.54 -17.11
N GLU A 51 -18.83 4.24 -17.68
CA GLU A 51 -18.58 5.22 -18.78
C GLU A 51 -17.88 6.49 -18.26
N PHE A 52 -16.97 6.32 -17.30
CA PHE A 52 -16.34 7.41 -16.58
C PHE A 52 -15.57 8.29 -17.56
N ASN A 53 -15.88 9.58 -17.50
CA ASN A 53 -15.35 10.59 -18.42
C ASN A 53 -13.81 10.52 -18.45
N LYS A 54 -13.23 10.31 -19.65
CA LYS A 54 -11.84 9.88 -19.88
C LYS A 54 -10.74 10.81 -19.34
N ASN A 55 -11.07 12.03 -18.92
CA ASN A 55 -10.08 13.06 -18.58
C ASN A 55 -9.88 13.33 -17.08
N MET A 56 -10.93 13.33 -16.24
CA MET A 56 -10.75 13.55 -14.80
C MET A 56 -10.31 12.29 -14.08
N CYS A 57 -10.90 11.13 -14.42
CA CYS A 57 -10.61 9.90 -13.70
C CYS A 57 -9.46 9.06 -14.23
N SER A 58 -8.95 9.36 -15.42
CA SER A 58 -7.64 8.84 -15.85
C SER A 58 -6.55 9.25 -14.86
N ARG A 59 -6.57 10.48 -14.34
CA ARG A 59 -5.56 10.96 -13.37
C ARG A 59 -5.60 10.26 -12.02
N PHE A 60 -6.76 9.79 -11.56
CA PHE A 60 -6.83 8.94 -10.36
C PHE A 60 -6.46 7.51 -10.68
N LEU A 61 -6.87 6.99 -11.84
CA LEU A 61 -6.48 5.67 -12.29
C LEU A 61 -4.95 5.55 -12.39
N ASP A 62 -4.28 6.51 -13.03
CA ASP A 62 -2.82 6.56 -13.14
C ASP A 62 -2.14 6.51 -11.76
N ARG A 63 -2.60 7.35 -10.84
CA ARG A 63 -2.12 7.38 -9.45
C ARG A 63 -2.32 6.05 -8.73
N VAL A 64 -3.50 5.45 -8.87
CA VAL A 64 -3.86 4.19 -8.23
C VAL A 64 -3.03 3.03 -8.80
N LEU A 65 -2.77 3.02 -10.12
CA LEU A 65 -1.88 2.04 -10.75
C LEU A 65 -0.43 2.20 -10.31
N MET A 66 0.06 3.43 -10.13
CA MET A 66 1.38 3.66 -9.54
C MET A 66 1.47 3.10 -8.12
N ALA A 67 0.46 3.36 -7.28
CA ALA A 67 0.39 2.78 -5.94
C ALA A 67 0.31 1.25 -5.97
N GLU A 68 -0.36 0.65 -6.95
CA GLU A 68 -0.41 -0.81 -7.11
C GLU A 68 0.99 -1.39 -7.27
N CYS A 69 1.81 -0.79 -8.13
CA CYS A 69 3.20 -1.18 -8.34
C CYS A 69 4.02 -1.08 -7.05
N GLU A 70 3.87 0.03 -6.31
CA GLU A 70 4.58 0.26 -5.05
C GLU A 70 4.18 -0.75 -3.97
N ILE A 71 2.90 -1.04 -3.81
CA ILE A 71 2.39 -2.02 -2.84
C ILE A 71 2.84 -3.44 -3.20
N LYS A 72 2.84 -3.79 -4.49
CA LYS A 72 3.42 -5.07 -4.97
C LYS A 72 4.90 -5.16 -4.62
N ARG A 73 5.67 -4.08 -4.84
CA ARG A 73 7.10 -4.02 -4.47
C ARG A 73 7.30 -4.24 -2.98
N LEU A 74 6.57 -3.52 -2.12
CA LEU A 74 6.69 -3.64 -0.66
C LEU A 74 6.41 -5.05 -0.16
N LYS A 75 5.40 -5.72 -0.72
CA LYS A 75 5.09 -7.11 -0.40
C LYS A 75 6.24 -8.06 -0.75
N LEU A 76 6.97 -7.79 -1.85
CA LEU A 76 8.11 -8.60 -2.30
C LEU A 76 9.35 -8.38 -1.41
N ILE A 77 9.68 -7.12 -1.11
CA ILE A 77 10.88 -6.76 -0.34
C ILE A 77 10.65 -6.81 1.17
N LYS A 78 9.50 -7.34 1.62
CA LYS A 78 9.02 -7.17 2.99
C LYS A 78 10.02 -7.58 4.08
N LYS A 79 10.75 -8.68 3.85
CA LYS A 79 11.77 -9.19 4.78
C LYS A 79 12.95 -8.23 4.98
N GLN A 80 13.23 -7.39 3.98
CA GLN A 80 14.30 -6.38 4.03
C GLN A 80 13.86 -5.09 4.73
N TYR A 81 12.56 -4.91 4.96
CA TYR A 81 11.95 -3.71 5.54
C TYR A 81 11.27 -3.98 6.90
N GLU A 82 11.47 -5.18 7.49
CA GLU A 82 10.88 -5.59 8.77
C GLU A 82 11.08 -4.54 9.88
N GLY A 83 12.27 -3.93 9.97
CA GLY A 83 12.54 -2.85 10.93
C GLY A 83 11.69 -1.59 10.69
N LYS A 84 11.52 -1.16 9.43
CA LYS A 84 10.66 -0.01 9.09
C LYS A 84 9.19 -0.32 9.33
N PHE A 85 8.75 -1.56 9.13
CA PHE A 85 7.38 -1.95 9.39
C PHE A 85 7.04 -2.04 10.88
N GLN A 86 8.05 -2.08 11.76
CA GLN A 86 7.90 -1.98 13.20
C GLN A 86 7.86 -0.51 13.68
N GLU A 87 8.15 0.46 12.81
CA GLU A 87 8.04 1.88 13.13
C GLU A 87 6.56 2.31 13.11
N GLN A 88 6.06 2.76 14.27
CA GLN A 88 4.68 3.21 14.42
C GLN A 88 4.33 4.33 13.43
N GLU A 89 5.24 5.28 13.20
CA GLU A 89 5.03 6.39 12.25
C GLU A 89 4.83 5.90 10.81
N TYR A 90 5.52 4.83 10.42
CA TYR A 90 5.38 4.21 9.11
C TYR A 90 4.04 3.45 9.00
N TYR A 91 3.67 2.72 10.05
CA TYR A 91 2.37 2.05 10.13
C TYR A 91 1.21 3.05 10.05
N ASP A 92 1.30 4.16 10.79
CA ASP A 92 0.30 5.23 10.77
C ASP A 92 0.19 5.87 9.38
N SER A 93 1.32 6.00 8.68
CA SER A 93 1.35 6.49 7.30
C SER A 93 0.65 5.52 6.33
N LEU A 94 0.83 4.19 6.51
CA LEU A 94 0.13 3.17 5.72
C LEU A 94 -1.38 3.22 5.98
N GLN A 95 -1.78 3.40 7.24
CA GLN A 95 -3.18 3.50 7.62
C GLN A 95 -3.83 4.78 7.07
N LYS A 96 -3.11 5.90 7.06
CA LYS A 96 -3.55 7.14 6.39
C LYS A 96 -3.74 6.92 4.90
N PHE A 97 -2.78 6.28 4.24
CA PHE A 97 -2.88 5.96 2.81
C PHE A 97 -4.08 5.06 2.48
N LYS A 98 -4.30 4.00 3.26
CA LYS A 98 -5.51 3.16 3.18
C LYS A 98 -6.79 4.00 3.30
N THR A 99 -6.84 4.91 4.27
CA THR A 99 -7.99 5.78 4.49
C THR A 99 -8.23 6.72 3.30
N THR A 100 -7.18 7.26 2.70
CA THR A 100 -7.27 8.07 1.47
C THR A 100 -7.83 7.25 0.30
N LEU A 101 -7.37 6.02 0.10
CA LEU A 101 -7.92 5.12 -0.92
C LEU A 101 -9.41 4.80 -0.69
N GLU A 102 -9.85 4.61 0.54
CA GLU A 102 -11.28 4.42 0.85
C GLU A 102 -12.12 5.65 0.49
N LYS A 103 -11.61 6.87 0.73
CA LYS A 103 -12.27 8.11 0.32
C LYS A 103 -12.36 8.21 -1.20
N ILE A 104 -11.27 7.89 -1.91
CA ILE A 104 -11.24 7.88 -3.39
C ILE A 104 -12.25 6.87 -3.93
N LYS A 105 -12.25 5.64 -3.42
CA LYS A 105 -13.21 4.62 -3.84
C LYS A 105 -14.65 5.10 -3.71
N ARG A 106 -15.02 5.68 -2.56
CA ARG A 106 -16.36 6.24 -2.34
C ARG A 106 -16.70 7.34 -3.35
N PHE A 107 -15.78 8.29 -3.55
CA PHE A 107 -15.98 9.36 -4.52
C PHE A 107 -16.17 8.84 -5.95
N VAL A 108 -15.36 7.88 -6.37
CA VAL A 108 -15.45 7.27 -7.70
C VAL A 108 -16.75 6.49 -7.85
N ASP A 109 -17.17 5.73 -6.85
CA ASP A 109 -18.45 5.01 -6.87
C ASP A 109 -19.65 5.98 -6.95
N GLU A 110 -19.67 7.02 -6.11
CA GLU A 110 -20.70 8.06 -6.13
C GLU A 110 -20.76 8.78 -7.48
N PHE A 111 -19.62 9.19 -8.02
CA PHE A 111 -19.58 9.87 -9.31
C PHE A 111 -19.96 8.93 -10.47
N SER A 112 -19.54 7.66 -10.45
CA SER A 112 -19.92 6.66 -11.47
C SER A 112 -21.43 6.56 -11.59
N ASN A 113 -22.11 6.48 -10.44
CA ASN A 113 -23.55 6.29 -10.34
C ASN A 113 -24.36 7.60 -10.41
N MET A 114 -23.69 8.76 -10.43
CA MET A 114 -24.37 10.06 -10.49
C MET A 114 -24.94 10.35 -11.89
N LYS A 115 -26.21 10.74 -11.94
CA LYS A 115 -26.89 11.19 -13.18
C LYS A 115 -26.19 12.40 -13.79
N SER A 116 -26.11 12.47 -15.12
CA SER A 116 -25.39 13.54 -15.85
C SER A 116 -25.85 14.96 -15.51
N ILE A 117 -27.15 15.17 -15.28
CA ILE A 117 -27.69 16.48 -14.87
C ILE A 117 -27.16 16.92 -13.50
N ASN A 118 -27.00 15.98 -12.55
CA ASN A 118 -26.45 16.26 -11.23
C ASN A 118 -24.94 16.53 -11.31
N LYS A 119 -24.22 15.86 -12.21
CA LYS A 119 -22.80 16.12 -12.49
C LYS A 119 -22.59 17.55 -13.00
N ALA A 120 -23.46 18.01 -13.91
CA ALA A 120 -23.39 19.37 -14.43
C ALA A 120 -23.70 20.43 -13.37
N PHE A 121 -24.74 20.20 -12.55
CA PHE A 121 -25.13 21.14 -11.48
C PHE A 121 -24.09 21.24 -10.37
N ARG A 122 -23.39 20.14 -10.05
CA ARG A 122 -22.41 20.05 -8.96
C ARG A 122 -20.96 20.08 -9.44
N ALA A 123 -20.70 20.60 -10.64
CA ALA A 123 -19.39 20.51 -11.27
C ALA A 123 -18.27 21.16 -10.43
N SER A 124 -18.55 22.28 -9.76
CA SER A 124 -17.59 22.96 -8.87
C SER A 124 -17.23 22.09 -7.67
N ASP A 125 -18.25 21.60 -6.93
CA ASP A 125 -18.06 20.73 -5.77
C ASP A 125 -17.29 19.45 -6.11
N ILE A 126 -17.60 18.86 -7.26
CA ILE A 126 -16.93 17.65 -7.76
C ILE A 126 -15.46 17.95 -8.02
N LYS A 127 -15.15 19.08 -8.66
CA LYS A 127 -13.78 19.49 -8.98
C LYS A 127 -12.99 19.75 -7.69
N GLU A 128 -13.53 20.52 -6.76
CA GLU A 128 -12.87 20.80 -5.48
C GLU A 128 -12.61 19.52 -4.69
N LYS A 129 -13.59 18.60 -4.67
CA LYS A 129 -13.43 17.31 -3.99
C LYS A 129 -12.37 16.44 -4.66
N PHE A 130 -12.32 16.45 -5.99
CA PHE A 130 -11.29 15.76 -6.76
C PHE A 130 -9.89 16.28 -6.43
N GLU A 131 -9.70 17.60 -6.46
CA GLU A 131 -8.41 18.25 -6.20
C GLU A 131 -7.92 17.97 -4.77
N SER A 132 -8.82 18.09 -3.78
CA SER A 132 -8.53 17.76 -2.39
C SER A 132 -8.10 16.29 -2.21
N LEU A 133 -8.81 15.35 -2.84
CA LEU A 133 -8.47 13.93 -2.74
C LEU A 133 -7.16 13.58 -3.46
N ALA A 134 -6.84 14.26 -4.57
CA ALA A 134 -5.57 14.10 -5.26
C ALA A 134 -4.40 14.60 -4.40
N GLU A 135 -4.55 15.74 -3.73
CA GLU A 135 -3.54 16.27 -2.81
C GLU A 135 -3.34 15.37 -1.58
N GLU A 136 -4.43 14.87 -0.98
CA GLU A 136 -4.36 13.89 0.12
C GLU A 136 -3.60 12.63 -0.30
N PHE A 137 -3.84 12.14 -1.53
CA PHE A 137 -3.15 10.98 -2.08
C PHE A 137 -1.66 11.23 -2.30
N ASP A 138 -1.32 12.31 -3.01
CA ASP A 138 0.06 12.65 -3.34
C ASP A 138 0.87 12.93 -2.05
N THR A 139 0.23 13.47 -1.02
CA THR A 139 0.82 13.62 0.32
C THR A 139 1.05 12.28 0.99
N ALA A 140 0.06 11.39 1.04
CA ALA A 140 0.21 10.07 1.67
C ALA A 140 1.30 9.23 0.99
N MET A 141 1.42 9.30 -0.34
CA MET A 141 2.51 8.67 -1.10
C MET A 141 3.89 9.20 -0.67
N ARG A 142 4.05 10.53 -0.57
CA ARG A 142 5.30 11.16 -0.13
C ARG A 142 5.68 10.75 1.29
N HIS A 143 4.72 10.72 2.22
CA HIS A 143 4.96 10.31 3.61
C HIS A 143 5.44 8.87 3.73
N LEU A 144 4.92 7.99 2.88
CA LEU A 144 5.36 6.60 2.83
C LEU A 144 6.71 6.41 2.13
N ASN A 145 7.33 7.52 1.69
CA ASN A 145 8.49 7.51 0.79
C ASN A 145 8.26 6.57 -0.40
N PHE A 146 7.01 6.46 -0.86
CA PHE A 146 6.74 5.78 -2.11
C PHE A 146 7.34 6.64 -3.20
N SER A 147 8.40 6.12 -3.82
CA SER A 147 9.07 6.83 -4.88
C SER A 147 8.13 6.80 -6.07
N MET A 148 7.41 7.90 -6.34
CA MET A 148 6.76 8.09 -7.65
C MET A 148 7.78 8.07 -8.80
N THR A 149 9.07 8.19 -8.48
CA THR A 149 10.17 8.04 -9.41
C THR A 149 10.66 6.59 -9.35
N ILE A 150 10.31 5.78 -10.34
CA ILE A 150 11.19 4.67 -10.69
C ILE A 150 12.54 5.33 -10.98
N ASP A 151 13.49 5.28 -10.04
CA ASP A 151 14.85 5.71 -10.33
C ASP A 151 15.50 4.60 -11.16
N PHE A 152 15.16 4.63 -12.46
CA PHE A 152 15.69 3.74 -13.47
C PHE A 152 17.23 3.69 -13.42
N GLU A 153 17.91 4.68 -12.84
CA GLU A 153 19.37 4.71 -12.69
C GLU A 153 19.90 3.60 -11.77
N GLU A 154 19.21 3.31 -10.66
CA GLU A 154 19.63 2.29 -9.69
C GLU A 154 19.30 0.87 -10.21
N GLN A 155 18.15 0.73 -10.86
CA GLN A 155 17.75 -0.52 -11.51
C GLN A 155 18.65 -0.85 -12.72
N ARG A 156 19.05 0.16 -13.53
CA ARG A 156 20.08 0.03 -14.57
C ARG A 156 21.47 -0.35 -14.02
N LYS A 157 21.79 -0.05 -12.75
CA LYS A 157 23.06 -0.49 -12.12
C LYS A 157 22.99 -1.95 -11.69
N LEU A 158 21.85 -2.39 -11.15
CA LEU A 158 21.61 -3.78 -10.78
C LEU A 158 21.54 -4.70 -12.01
N ASP A 159 20.88 -4.27 -13.08
CA ASP A 159 20.77 -5.02 -14.34
C ASP A 159 22.13 -5.19 -15.03
N ARG A 160 22.96 -4.13 -15.08
CA ARG A 160 24.34 -4.19 -15.58
C ARG A 160 25.23 -5.14 -14.75
N THR A 161 25.00 -5.21 -13.44
CA THR A 161 25.75 -6.12 -12.56
C THR A 161 25.34 -7.59 -12.78
N LEU A 162 24.09 -7.84 -13.15
CA LEU A 162 23.58 -9.16 -13.51
C LEU A 162 24.16 -9.66 -14.84
N GLU A 163 24.23 -8.80 -15.87
CA GLU A 163 24.81 -9.15 -17.18
C GLU A 163 26.29 -9.53 -17.10
N VAL A 164 27.08 -8.80 -16.31
CA VAL A 164 28.51 -9.11 -16.09
C VAL A 164 28.69 -10.46 -15.37
N LYS A 165 27.81 -10.80 -14.42
CA LYS A 165 27.84 -12.10 -13.73
C LYS A 165 27.48 -13.26 -14.67
N ILE A 166 26.53 -13.05 -15.59
CA ILE A 166 26.16 -14.05 -16.61
C ILE A 166 27.29 -14.27 -17.63
N LEU A 167 28.02 -13.20 -18.01
CA LEU A 167 29.19 -13.29 -18.90
C LEU A 167 30.38 -13.99 -18.22
N MET A 168 30.64 -13.69 -16.94
CA MET A 168 31.66 -14.39 -16.15
C MET A 168 31.36 -15.89 -16.07
N PHE A 169 30.10 -16.29 -15.89
CA PHE A 169 29.71 -17.70 -15.83
C PHE A 169 29.94 -18.46 -17.15
N LYS A 170 29.95 -17.77 -18.30
CA LYS A 170 30.23 -18.35 -19.64
C LYS A 170 31.72 -18.43 -20.00
N ILE A 171 32.58 -17.75 -19.23
CA ILE A 171 34.03 -17.74 -19.47
C ILE A 171 34.72 -18.79 -18.59
N TYR A 172 34.15 -19.08 -17.42
CA TYR A 172 34.74 -19.98 -16.42
C TYR A 172 34.13 -21.40 -16.40
N TYR A 173 33.11 -21.67 -17.22
CA TYR A 173 32.53 -22.99 -17.51
C TYR A 173 32.13 -23.05 -18.98
#